data_AF-A0A5E4KDL4-F1
#
_entry.id   AF-A0A5E4KDL4-F1
#
_cell.length_a   1.000
_cell.length_b   1.000
_cell.length_c   1.000
_cell.angle_alpha   90.00
_cell.angle_beta   90.00
_cell.angle_gamma   90.00
#
_symmetry.space_group_name_H-M   'P 1'
#
loop_
_entity.id
_entity.type
_entity.pdbx_description
1 polymer ?
#
loop_
_entity_poly.entity_id
_entity_poly.type
_entity_poly.pdbx_seq_one_letter_code
_entity_poly.pdbx_strand_id
1 'polypeptide(L)'
;MAYAITVHKAQGSGFKKVFFVLPSKGSILSRELLYTALTRQEEKIIILHQGELRDFIKFASTEASATARRFTDLFFFPEVKQLENKYYDARYINVSERGERMISKNEVIIANCLNKYKKQISYAYENKLKLENSGRTIKPDFTIEHLGNGRRFYWEHLGMMTRDDYREKWELKKKGYFNDGFVIFTEANSDTDKVLIITEENPNGGVDSQYFDQIVRKYILGESI
;
A
#
# COMPACT_ATOMS: atom_id res chain seq x y z
N MET A 1 -40.94 4.62 -19.53
CA MET A 1 -40.42 4.85 -18.17
C MET A 1 -39.43 3.76 -17.84
N ALA A 2 -38.23 4.10 -17.34
CA ALA A 2 -37.26 3.11 -16.87
C ALA A 2 -37.23 3.16 -15.34
N TYR A 3 -37.66 2.09 -14.68
CA TYR A 3 -37.63 1.97 -13.21
C TYR A 3 -36.22 1.69 -12.67
N ALA A 4 -35.33 1.19 -13.53
CA ALA A 4 -33.92 0.95 -13.23
C ALA A 4 -33.07 1.28 -14.46
N ILE A 5 -31.85 1.74 -14.22
CA ILE A 5 -30.87 2.10 -15.26
C ILE A 5 -29.51 1.50 -14.91
N THR A 6 -28.74 1.11 -15.92
CA THR A 6 -27.37 0.63 -15.71
C THR A 6 -26.45 1.80 -15.38
N VAL A 7 -25.39 1.55 -14.59
CA VAL A 7 -24.42 2.59 -14.20
C VAL A 7 -23.84 3.32 -15.42
N HIS A 8 -23.51 2.58 -16.48
CA HIS A 8 -23.01 3.15 -17.73
C HIS A 8 -23.99 4.12 -18.40
N LYS A 9 -25.30 3.83 -18.37
CA LYS A 9 -26.32 4.71 -18.93
C LYS A 9 -26.68 5.89 -18.03
N ALA A 10 -26.35 5.82 -16.75
CA ALA A 10 -26.51 6.92 -15.79
C ALA A 10 -25.30 7.89 -15.78
N GLN A 11 -24.29 7.65 -16.61
CA GLN A 11 -23.10 8.50 -16.67
C GLN A 11 -23.48 9.91 -17.12
N GLY A 12 -23.08 10.92 -16.33
CA GLY A 12 -23.44 12.32 -16.58
C GLY A 12 -24.77 12.76 -16.00
N SER A 13 -25.52 11.88 -15.34
CA SER A 13 -26.76 12.21 -14.62
C SER A 13 -26.55 12.14 -13.10
N GLY A 14 -27.21 13.01 -12.34
CA GLY A 14 -27.26 13.00 -10.87
C GLY A 14 -28.68 12.70 -10.39
N PHE A 15 -28.81 12.06 -9.23
CA PHE A 15 -30.10 11.75 -8.60
C PHE A 15 -30.03 12.00 -7.10
N LYS A 16 -31.07 12.61 -6.52
CA LYS A 16 -31.16 12.85 -5.07
C LYS A 16 -30.89 11.62 -4.22
N LYS A 17 -31.57 10.51 -4.56
CA LYS A 17 -31.40 9.22 -3.89
C LYS A 17 -31.14 8.11 -4.90
N VAL A 18 -30.08 7.33 -4.68
CA VAL A 18 -29.69 6.21 -5.54
C VAL A 18 -29.80 4.90 -4.77
N PHE A 19 -30.47 3.91 -5.36
CA PHE A 19 -30.41 2.52 -4.92
C PHE A 19 -29.47 1.76 -5.86
N PHE A 20 -28.34 1.31 -5.33
CA PHE A 20 -27.32 0.63 -6.11
C PHE A 20 -27.30 -0.86 -5.77
N VAL A 21 -27.61 -1.71 -6.75
CA VAL A 21 -27.63 -3.16 -6.59
C VAL A 21 -26.27 -3.73 -7.00
N LEU A 22 -25.57 -4.34 -6.05
CA LEU A 22 -24.21 -4.85 -6.18
C LEU A 22 -24.17 -6.38 -6.11
N PRO A 23 -24.03 -7.09 -7.25
CA PRO A 23 -23.98 -8.55 -7.27
C PRO A 23 -22.67 -9.10 -6.69
N SER A 24 -22.68 -10.33 -6.17
CA SER A 24 -21.51 -10.97 -5.54
C SER A 24 -20.35 -11.26 -6.52
N LYS A 25 -20.68 -11.52 -7.79
CA LYS A 25 -19.73 -11.83 -8.87
C LYS A 25 -20.24 -11.24 -10.18
N GLY A 26 -19.33 -10.83 -11.05
CA GLY A 26 -19.66 -10.35 -12.39
C GLY A 26 -18.45 -9.69 -13.06
N SER A 27 -18.26 -9.94 -14.35
CA SER A 27 -17.16 -9.38 -15.14
C SER A 27 -17.21 -7.84 -15.28
N ILE A 28 -18.36 -7.24 -14.99
CA ILE A 28 -18.60 -5.80 -15.12
C ILE A 28 -18.22 -5.00 -13.86
N LEU A 29 -17.88 -5.68 -12.76
CA LEU A 29 -17.46 -5.03 -11.53
C LEU A 29 -16.02 -4.54 -11.67
N SER A 30 -15.85 -3.23 -11.74
CA SER A 30 -14.56 -2.56 -11.74
C SER A 30 -14.55 -1.38 -10.77
N ARG A 31 -13.34 -0.88 -10.48
CA ARG A 31 -13.17 0.34 -9.68
C ARG A 31 -13.95 1.52 -10.26
N GLU A 32 -13.92 1.69 -11.58
CA GLU A 32 -14.59 2.78 -12.28
C GLU A 32 -16.10 2.66 -12.22
N LEU A 33 -16.65 1.45 -12.40
CA LEU A 33 -18.09 1.24 -12.29
C LEU A 33 -18.60 1.59 -10.89
N LEU A 34 -17.88 1.14 -9.86
CA LEU A 34 -18.21 1.47 -8.47
C LEU A 34 -18.11 2.97 -8.22
N TYR A 35 -17.02 3.61 -8.65
CA TYR A 35 -16.86 5.06 -8.51
C TYR A 35 -17.97 5.83 -9.21
N THR A 36 -18.32 5.47 -10.45
CA THR A 36 -19.42 6.10 -11.20
C THR A 36 -20.73 5.91 -10.46
N ALA A 37 -21.05 4.71 -9.97
CA ALA A 37 -22.28 4.44 -9.22
C ALA A 37 -22.37 5.25 -7.92
N LEU A 38 -21.28 5.29 -7.14
CA LEU A 38 -21.21 6.02 -5.86
C LEU A 38 -21.35 7.52 -6.04
N THR A 39 -20.91 8.07 -7.18
CA THR A 39 -20.97 9.50 -7.49
C THR A 39 -22.25 9.93 -8.22
N ARG A 40 -23.21 9.03 -8.47
CA ARG A 40 -24.51 9.40 -9.08
C ARG A 40 -25.48 10.02 -8.07
N GLN A 41 -25.20 9.87 -6.77
CA GLN A 41 -26.07 10.31 -5.69
C GLN A 41 -25.77 11.77 -5.29
N GLU A 42 -26.80 12.58 -5.01
CA GLU A 42 -26.63 13.94 -4.50
C GLU A 42 -26.77 14.00 -2.97
N GLU A 43 -27.75 13.30 -2.40
CA GLU A 43 -28.04 13.34 -0.95
C GLU A 43 -27.79 11.99 -0.26
N LYS A 44 -28.26 10.88 -0.86
CA LYS A 44 -28.13 9.55 -0.26
C LYS A 44 -27.95 8.44 -1.29
N ILE A 45 -27.06 7.50 -0.99
CA ILE A 45 -26.98 6.20 -1.66
C ILE A 45 -27.32 5.06 -0.70
N ILE A 46 -28.04 4.07 -1.22
CA ILE A 46 -28.38 2.82 -0.53
C ILE A 46 -27.80 1.69 -1.36
N ILE A 47 -26.83 0.97 -0.79
CA ILE A 47 -26.15 -0.14 -1.48
C ILE A 47 -26.79 -1.45 -1.04
N LEU A 48 -27.38 -2.16 -2.00
CA LEU A 48 -27.93 -3.50 -1.81
C LEU A 48 -26.92 -4.49 -2.37
N HIS A 49 -26.14 -5.14 -1.51
CA HIS A 49 -25.08 -6.05 -1.92
C HIS A 49 -25.47 -7.51 -1.70
N GLN A 50 -24.99 -8.38 -2.59
CA GLN A 50 -25.06 -9.82 -2.44
C GLN A 50 -23.71 -10.34 -1.95
N GLY A 51 -23.66 -11.02 -0.80
CA GLY A 51 -22.42 -11.53 -0.20
C GLY A 51 -21.77 -10.57 0.81
N GLU A 52 -20.56 -10.87 1.24
CA GLU A 52 -19.82 -10.09 2.25
C GLU A 52 -19.26 -8.79 1.69
N LEU A 53 -19.37 -7.68 2.45
CA LEU A 53 -18.86 -6.37 1.98
C LEU A 53 -17.35 -6.37 1.73
N ARG A 54 -16.62 -7.21 2.47
CA ARG A 54 -15.15 -7.37 2.37
C ARG A 54 -14.71 -7.83 0.99
N ASP A 55 -15.54 -8.61 0.30
CA ASP A 55 -15.23 -9.13 -1.04
C ASP A 55 -15.18 -8.02 -2.08
N PHE A 56 -15.78 -6.86 -1.79
CA PHE A 56 -15.78 -5.71 -2.68
C PHE A 56 -14.61 -4.75 -2.43
N ILE A 57 -13.91 -4.86 -1.30
CA ILE A 57 -12.73 -4.04 -0.97
C ILE A 57 -11.64 -4.22 -2.04
N LYS A 58 -11.52 -5.42 -2.63
CA LYS A 58 -10.60 -5.70 -3.73
C LYS A 58 -10.83 -4.80 -4.95
N PHE A 59 -12.04 -4.27 -5.17
CA PHE A 59 -12.34 -3.39 -6.30
C PHE A 59 -11.94 -1.93 -6.04
N ALA A 60 -11.59 -1.55 -4.82
CA ALA A 60 -10.96 -0.26 -4.52
C ALA A 60 -9.47 -0.24 -4.91
N SER A 61 -8.86 -1.41 -5.11
CA SER A 61 -7.46 -1.57 -5.46
C SER A 61 -7.17 -1.15 -6.91
N THR A 62 -5.93 -0.75 -7.20
CA THR A 62 -5.50 -0.34 -8.55
C THR A 62 -5.52 -1.51 -9.52
N GLU A 63 -5.34 -2.73 -9.02
CA GLU A 63 -5.37 -4.01 -9.75
C GLU A 63 -6.74 -4.31 -10.37
N ALA A 64 -7.80 -3.70 -9.84
CA ALA A 64 -9.18 -3.84 -10.31
C ALA A 64 -9.65 -2.71 -11.25
N SER A 65 -8.76 -1.77 -11.59
CA SER A 65 -9.06 -0.72 -12.57
C SER A 65 -9.16 -1.31 -13.98
N ALA A 66 -10.30 -1.09 -14.62
CA ALA A 66 -10.46 -1.41 -16.04
C ALA A 66 -9.71 -0.41 -16.93
N THR A 67 -9.52 0.83 -16.47
CA THR A 67 -8.79 1.88 -17.19
C THR A 67 -7.29 1.63 -17.21
N ALA A 68 -6.70 1.23 -16.07
CA ALA A 68 -5.27 0.90 -15.97
C ALA A 68 -4.87 -0.31 -16.82
N ARG A 69 -5.84 -1.10 -17.30
CA ARG A 69 -5.63 -2.23 -18.23
C ARG A 69 -5.74 -1.84 -19.71
N ARG A 70 -6.11 -0.59 -20.04
CA ARG A 70 -6.22 -0.15 -21.43
C ARG A 70 -4.85 0.27 -21.96
N PHE A 71 -4.32 -0.46 -22.94
CA PHE A 71 -3.11 -0.10 -23.69
C PHE A 71 -3.43 0.92 -24.78
N THR A 72 -3.98 2.06 -24.39
CA THR A 72 -4.28 3.17 -25.30
C THR A 72 -3.61 4.41 -24.75
N ASP A 73 -2.46 4.75 -25.33
CA ASP A 73 -1.78 6.01 -25.08
C ASP A 73 -1.82 6.82 -26.38
N LEU A 74 -2.31 8.06 -26.28
CA LEU A 74 -2.58 8.93 -27.42
C LEU A 74 -1.34 9.71 -27.87
N PHE A 75 -0.30 9.73 -27.02
CA PHE A 75 0.87 10.59 -27.20
C PHE A 75 2.16 9.78 -27.37
N PHE A 76 2.23 8.55 -26.85
CA PHE A 76 3.40 7.69 -26.94
C PHE A 76 3.02 6.22 -27.18
N PHE A 77 3.96 5.41 -27.69
CA PHE A 77 3.74 3.96 -27.80
C PHE A 77 3.78 3.32 -26.40
N PRO A 78 2.76 2.53 -26.00
CA PRO A 78 2.78 1.83 -24.73
C PRO A 78 3.83 0.71 -24.75
N GLU A 79 4.80 0.74 -23.83
CA GLU A 79 5.70 -0.38 -23.58
C GLU A 79 4.97 -1.46 -22.75
N VAL A 80 4.36 -2.41 -23.45
CA VAL A 80 3.64 -3.54 -22.83
C VAL A 80 4.64 -4.61 -22.41
N LYS A 81 4.79 -4.86 -21.09
CA LYS A 81 5.51 -6.04 -20.57
C LYS A 81 4.51 -7.10 -20.12
N GLN A 82 4.60 -8.30 -20.70
CA GLN A 82 3.78 -9.45 -20.35
C GLN A 82 4.35 -10.14 -19.11
N LEU A 83 3.52 -10.38 -18.09
CA LEU A 83 3.89 -11.21 -16.95
C LEU A 83 2.71 -12.05 -16.47
N GLU A 84 2.91 -13.35 -16.30
CA GLU A 84 1.96 -14.29 -15.65
C GLU A 84 0.48 -14.09 -16.07
N ASN A 85 0.23 -13.98 -17.39
CA ASN A 85 -1.10 -13.79 -17.99
C ASN A 85 -1.82 -12.46 -17.71
N LYS A 86 -1.13 -11.41 -17.28
CA LYS A 86 -1.71 -10.06 -17.14
C LYS A 86 -0.80 -8.98 -17.73
N TYR A 87 -1.44 -7.98 -18.31
CA TYR A 87 -0.78 -6.82 -18.89
C TYR A 87 -1.02 -5.62 -17.96
N TYR A 88 0.05 -4.87 -17.63
CA TYR A 88 -0.01 -3.69 -16.76
C TYR A 88 0.59 -2.47 -17.48
N ASP A 89 0.07 -1.26 -17.20
CA ASP A 89 0.70 0.00 -17.60
C ASP A 89 1.97 0.22 -16.74
N ALA A 90 3.13 0.25 -17.40
CA ALA A 90 4.45 0.32 -16.76
C ALA A 90 4.71 1.61 -15.96
N ARG A 91 3.85 2.63 -16.07
CA ARG A 91 4.08 3.95 -15.44
C ARG A 91 3.85 3.99 -13.92
N TYR A 92 3.28 2.95 -13.32
CA TYR A 92 2.95 2.91 -11.89
C TYR A 92 3.66 1.78 -11.10
N ILE A 93 4.56 1.04 -11.73
CA ILE A 93 5.31 -0.03 -11.06
C ILE A 93 6.76 0.42 -10.94
N ASN A 94 7.14 0.83 -9.73
CA ASN A 94 8.54 1.13 -9.44
C ASN A 94 9.27 -0.20 -9.21
N VAL A 95 10.51 -0.32 -9.69
CA VAL A 95 11.30 -1.54 -9.57
C VAL A 95 12.62 -1.21 -8.86
N SER A 96 12.95 -1.97 -7.80
CA SER A 96 14.23 -1.85 -7.10
C SER A 96 15.38 -2.41 -7.92
N GLU A 97 16.63 -2.13 -7.53
CA GLU A 97 17.82 -2.74 -8.14
C GLU A 97 17.83 -4.28 -8.01
N ARG A 98 17.15 -4.81 -6.98
CA ARG A 98 16.96 -6.25 -6.79
C ARG A 98 15.88 -6.84 -7.72
N GLY A 99 15.19 -6.01 -8.48
CA GLY A 99 14.12 -6.40 -9.40
C GLY A 99 12.74 -6.52 -8.74
N GLU A 100 12.59 -6.05 -7.49
CA GLU A 100 11.33 -6.13 -6.77
C GLU A 100 10.41 -4.97 -7.12
N ARG A 101 9.11 -5.24 -7.17
CA ARG A 101 8.09 -4.24 -7.51
C ARG A 101 7.60 -3.56 -6.24
N MET A 102 7.52 -2.23 -6.27
CA MET A 102 7.16 -1.41 -5.12
C MET A 102 6.14 -0.33 -5.50
N ILE A 103 5.29 0.01 -4.54
CA ILE A 103 4.13 0.88 -4.73
C ILE A 103 4.57 2.34 -4.86
N SER A 104 5.64 2.73 -4.17
CA SER A 104 6.15 4.10 -4.10
C SER A 104 7.61 4.23 -4.53
N LYS A 105 8.01 5.45 -4.93
CA LYS A 105 9.40 5.78 -5.23
C LYS A 105 10.28 5.72 -3.97
N ASN A 106 9.75 6.10 -2.81
CA ASN A 106 10.47 6.07 -1.54
C ASN A 106 10.81 4.63 -1.12
N GLU A 107 9.89 3.69 -1.30
CA GLU A 107 10.18 2.27 -1.07
C GLU A 107 11.32 1.77 -1.96
N VAL A 108 11.37 2.15 -3.24
CA VAL A 108 12.50 1.80 -4.12
C VAL A 108 13.81 2.37 -3.60
N ILE A 109 13.81 3.61 -3.13
CA ILE A 109 15.01 4.26 -2.58
C ILE A 109 15.47 3.55 -1.30
N ILE A 110 14.54 3.23 -0.39
CA ILE A 110 14.81 2.47 0.83
C ILE A 110 15.35 1.08 0.49
N ALA A 111 14.73 0.36 -0.43
CA ALA A 111 15.15 -0.96 -0.86
C ALA A 111 16.56 -0.97 -1.46
N ASN A 112 16.86 0.03 -2.31
CA ASN A 112 18.19 0.20 -2.87
C ASN A 112 19.21 0.56 -1.78
N CYS A 113 18.84 1.41 -0.81
CA CYS A 113 19.66 1.72 0.35
C CYS A 113 19.98 0.47 1.17
N LEU A 114 18.98 -0.37 1.49
CA LEU A 114 19.18 -1.64 2.18
C LEU A 114 20.05 -2.61 1.36
N ASN A 115 19.87 -2.64 0.03
CA ASN A 115 20.64 -3.48 -0.88
C ASN A 115 22.14 -3.15 -0.90
N LYS A 116 22.53 -1.89 -0.62
CA LYS A 116 23.95 -1.51 -0.47
C LYS A 116 24.65 -2.35 0.61
N TYR A 117 23.93 -2.69 1.66
CA TYR A 117 24.44 -3.41 2.83
C TYR A 117 24.11 -4.91 2.82
N LYS A 118 23.79 -5.49 1.66
CA LYS A 118 23.40 -6.92 1.51
C LYS A 118 24.39 -7.96 2.07
N LYS A 119 25.62 -7.56 2.39
CA LYS A 119 26.62 -8.42 3.06
C LYS A 119 26.41 -8.51 4.58
N GLN A 120 25.76 -7.52 5.17
CA GLN A 120 25.55 -7.38 6.63
C GLN A 120 24.07 -7.54 6.99
N ILE A 121 23.15 -7.23 6.08
CA ILE A 121 21.71 -7.31 6.30
C ILE A 121 21.01 -8.08 5.19
N SER A 122 19.92 -8.76 5.56
CA SER A 122 18.92 -9.29 4.64
C SER A 122 17.62 -8.52 4.83
N TYR A 123 16.84 -8.34 3.77
CA TYR A 123 15.52 -7.71 3.88
C TYR A 123 14.48 -8.39 3.00
N ALA A 124 13.22 -8.33 3.44
CA ALA A 124 12.03 -8.76 2.74
C ALA A 124 11.01 -7.63 2.66
N TYR A 125 10.44 -7.41 1.48
CA TYR A 125 9.40 -6.42 1.22
C TYR A 125 8.00 -7.00 1.50
N GLU A 126 7.12 -6.25 2.17
CA GLU A 126 5.74 -6.63 2.54
C GLU A 126 5.57 -8.01 3.20
N ASN A 127 6.56 -8.46 3.98
CA ASN A 127 6.49 -9.77 4.60
C ASN A 127 5.38 -9.82 5.68
N LYS A 128 4.64 -10.93 5.76
CA LYS A 128 3.55 -11.06 6.75
C LYS A 128 4.13 -11.26 8.14
N LEU A 129 3.71 -10.43 9.07
CA LEU A 129 4.03 -10.52 10.49
C LEU A 129 2.75 -10.83 11.26
N LYS A 130 2.76 -11.96 11.97
CA LYS A 130 1.67 -12.34 12.88
C LYS A 130 1.98 -11.80 14.27
N LEU A 131 1.15 -10.88 14.76
CA LEU A 131 1.24 -10.40 16.13
C LEU A 131 0.78 -11.51 17.08
N GLU A 132 1.60 -11.80 18.08
CA GLU A 132 1.40 -12.88 19.04
C GLU A 132 0.23 -12.56 19.96
N ASN A 133 0.16 -11.33 20.48
CA ASN A 133 -0.83 -10.93 21.49
C ASN A 133 -2.25 -10.75 20.94
N SER A 134 -2.38 -10.33 19.67
CA SER A 134 -3.70 -10.09 19.05
C SER A 134 -4.11 -11.14 18.04
N GLY A 135 -3.21 -12.03 17.63
CA GLY A 135 -3.40 -12.97 16.51
C GLY A 135 -3.57 -12.29 15.15
N ARG A 136 -3.56 -10.95 15.09
CA ARG A 136 -3.72 -10.16 13.86
C ARG A 136 -2.47 -10.29 13.00
N THR A 137 -2.67 -10.49 11.70
CA THR A 137 -1.58 -10.40 10.72
C THR A 137 -1.49 -8.97 10.19
N ILE A 138 -0.30 -8.40 10.27
CA ILE A 138 0.07 -7.11 9.68
C ILE A 138 1.18 -7.34 8.66
N LYS A 139 1.43 -6.32 7.84
CA LYS A 139 2.51 -6.32 6.84
C LYS A 139 3.32 -5.03 7.01
N PRO A 140 4.52 -5.10 7.59
CA PRO A 140 5.50 -4.01 7.51
C PRO A 140 5.95 -3.79 6.07
N ASP A 141 6.36 -2.57 5.73
CA ASP A 141 6.88 -2.28 4.38
C ASP A 141 8.18 -3.07 4.16
N PHE A 142 9.08 -3.05 5.15
CA PHE A 142 10.28 -3.89 5.14
C PHE A 142 10.45 -4.64 6.45
N THR A 143 10.86 -5.91 6.35
CA THR A 143 11.43 -6.68 7.46
C THR A 143 12.90 -6.87 7.17
N ILE A 144 13.77 -6.45 8.09
CA ILE A 144 15.22 -6.44 7.93
C ILE A 144 15.81 -7.30 9.03
N GLU A 145 16.77 -8.14 8.68
CA GLU A 145 17.50 -9.00 9.60
C GLU A 145 18.99 -8.70 9.49
N HIS A 146 19.61 -8.39 10.63
CA HIS A 146 21.04 -8.17 10.70
C HIS A 146 21.77 -9.52 10.82
N LEU A 147 22.56 -9.86 9.81
CA LEU A 147 23.16 -11.20 9.65
C LEU A 147 24.21 -11.52 10.72
N GLY A 148 24.82 -10.50 11.33
CA GLY A 148 25.87 -10.70 12.34
C GLY A 148 25.36 -11.03 13.74
N ASN A 149 24.13 -10.64 14.09
CA ASN A 149 23.58 -10.79 15.44
C ASN A 149 22.13 -11.33 15.45
N GLY A 150 21.52 -11.56 14.29
CA GLY A 150 20.17 -12.09 14.15
C GLY A 150 19.05 -11.10 14.50
N ARG A 151 19.37 -9.85 14.84
CA ARG A 151 18.37 -8.84 15.25
C ARG A 151 17.46 -8.48 14.09
N ARG A 152 16.17 -8.30 14.39
CA ARG A 152 15.15 -7.96 13.40
C ARG A 152 14.62 -6.54 13.58
N PHE A 153 14.55 -5.84 12.47
CA PHE A 153 14.04 -4.49 12.36
C PHE A 153 12.86 -4.48 11.40
N TYR A 154 11.85 -3.71 11.72
CA TYR A 154 10.63 -3.59 10.92
C TYR A 154 10.47 -2.13 10.54
N TRP A 155 10.44 -1.84 9.24
CA TRP A 155 10.41 -0.47 8.74
C TRP A 155 9.04 -0.16 8.13
N GLU A 156 8.45 0.95 8.58
CA GLU A 156 7.24 1.56 8.03
C GLU A 156 7.55 2.97 7.51
N HIS A 157 7.20 3.27 6.25
CA HIS A 157 7.35 4.58 5.64
C HIS A 157 5.99 5.23 5.37
N LEU A 158 5.67 6.28 6.10
CA LEU A 158 4.37 6.92 6.12
C LEU A 158 4.28 8.06 5.08
N GLY A 159 3.72 7.77 3.90
CA GLY A 159 3.57 8.76 2.82
C GLY A 159 2.34 9.67 2.91
N MET A 160 1.18 9.16 3.36
CA MET A 160 -0.11 9.87 3.22
C MET A 160 -0.72 10.36 4.53
N MET A 161 0.09 10.95 5.42
CA MET A 161 -0.38 11.37 6.75
C MET A 161 -1.43 12.50 6.70
N THR A 162 -1.54 13.26 5.61
CA THR A 162 -2.56 14.30 5.42
C THR A 162 -3.98 13.75 5.24
N ARG A 163 -4.14 12.44 5.01
CA ARG A 163 -5.44 11.76 4.91
C ARG A 163 -5.85 11.15 6.23
N ASP A 164 -6.99 11.58 6.76
CA ASP A 164 -7.50 11.11 8.05
C ASP A 164 -7.77 9.60 8.06
N ASP A 165 -8.33 9.05 6.98
CA ASP A 165 -8.61 7.61 6.86
C ASP A 165 -7.35 6.73 6.86
N TYR A 166 -6.24 7.27 6.32
CA TYR A 166 -4.94 6.62 6.36
C TYR A 166 -4.34 6.67 7.76
N ARG A 167 -4.39 7.86 8.40
CA ARG A 167 -3.89 8.10 9.75
C ARG A 167 -4.56 7.18 10.78
N GLU A 168 -5.88 7.05 10.74
CA GLU A 168 -6.61 6.15 11.66
C GLU A 168 -6.19 4.68 11.52
N LYS A 169 -6.03 4.21 10.29
CA LYS A 169 -5.56 2.83 10.02
C LYS A 169 -4.14 2.62 10.50
N TRP A 170 -3.27 3.62 10.28
CA TRP A 170 -1.90 3.61 10.78
C TRP A 170 -1.87 3.57 12.31
N GLU A 171 -2.64 4.40 13.00
CA GLU A 171 -2.69 4.39 14.47
C GLU A 171 -3.14 3.04 15.03
N LEU A 172 -4.10 2.37 14.39
CA LEU A 172 -4.48 1.00 14.75
C LEU A 172 -3.36 -0.02 14.51
N LYS A 173 -2.55 0.16 13.46
CA LYS A 173 -1.39 -0.70 13.14
C LYS A 173 -0.27 -0.46 14.17
N LYS A 174 0.05 0.81 14.45
CA LYS A 174 1.02 1.28 15.43
C LYS A 174 0.71 0.77 16.85
N LYS A 175 -0.55 0.88 17.30
CA LYS A 175 -1.00 0.26 18.56
C LYS A 175 -0.79 -1.26 18.57
N GLY A 176 -1.02 -1.93 17.44
CA GLY A 176 -0.77 -3.36 17.29
C GLY A 176 0.69 -3.72 17.53
N TYR A 177 1.63 -2.95 16.96
CA TYR A 177 3.06 -3.13 17.21
C TYR A 177 3.42 -2.98 18.69
N PHE A 178 3.01 -1.87 19.33
CA PHE A 178 3.36 -1.64 20.74
C PHE A 178 2.76 -2.69 21.68
N ASN A 179 1.53 -3.12 21.43
CA ASN A 179 0.91 -4.18 22.20
C ASN A 179 1.65 -5.52 22.08
N ASP A 180 2.40 -5.75 21.00
CA ASP A 180 3.19 -6.97 20.78
C ASP A 180 4.67 -6.84 21.21
N GLY A 181 5.00 -5.74 21.91
CA GLY A 181 6.31 -5.50 22.50
C GLY A 181 7.35 -4.87 21.56
N PHE A 182 6.92 -4.27 20.45
CA PHE A 182 7.83 -3.53 19.57
C PHE A 182 8.27 -2.21 20.21
N VAL A 183 9.54 -1.87 20.08
CA VAL A 183 10.12 -0.61 20.59
C VAL A 183 10.55 0.26 19.40
N ILE A 184 10.34 1.57 19.51
CA ILE A 184 10.78 2.51 18.47
C ILE A 184 12.31 2.52 18.40
N PHE A 185 12.86 2.55 17.19
CA PHE A 185 14.30 2.53 16.94
C PHE A 185 15.13 3.59 17.69
N THR A 186 14.52 4.73 18.06
CA THR A 186 15.17 5.79 18.85
C THR A 186 15.34 5.43 20.33
N GLU A 187 14.51 4.52 20.85
CA GLU A 187 14.48 4.08 22.25
C GLU A 187 14.99 2.64 22.41
N ALA A 188 15.24 1.94 21.29
CA ALA A 188 15.73 0.58 21.28
C ALA A 188 17.16 0.50 21.81
N ASN A 189 17.41 -0.50 22.67
CA ASN A 189 18.74 -0.82 23.19
C ASN A 189 19.29 -2.09 22.51
N SER A 190 20.49 -2.52 22.89
CA SER A 190 21.15 -3.70 22.32
C SER A 190 20.37 -5.01 22.54
N ASP A 191 19.59 -5.09 23.62
CA ASP A 191 18.82 -6.27 24.02
C ASP A 191 17.39 -6.28 23.44
N THR A 192 17.04 -5.28 22.63
CA THR A 192 15.71 -5.20 22.02
C THR A 192 15.63 -6.07 20.77
N ASP A 193 14.79 -7.10 20.82
CA ASP A 193 14.56 -8.07 19.74
C ASP A 193 13.63 -7.54 18.63
N LYS A 194 12.56 -6.80 18.99
CA LYS A 194 11.54 -6.29 18.06
C LYS A 194 11.67 -4.77 17.92
N VAL A 195 12.43 -4.31 16.92
CA VAL A 195 12.65 -2.86 16.69
C VAL A 195 11.77 -2.34 15.54
N LEU A 196 11.02 -1.28 15.78
CA LEU A 196 10.18 -0.60 14.81
C LEU A 196 10.83 0.72 14.35
N ILE A 197 11.17 0.79 13.07
CA ILE A 197 11.64 1.99 12.37
C ILE A 197 10.42 2.64 11.70
N ILE A 198 10.19 3.92 11.99
CA ILE A 198 9.12 4.70 11.38
C ILE A 198 9.76 5.92 10.73
N THR A 199 9.51 6.10 9.45
CA THR A 199 9.86 7.33 8.73
C THR A 199 8.62 7.93 8.10
N GLU A 200 8.59 9.24 7.94
CA GLU A 200 7.47 9.95 7.30
C GLU A 200 7.96 10.62 6.02
N GLU A 201 7.08 10.78 5.05
CA GLU A 201 7.37 11.57 3.87
C GLU A 201 7.46 13.06 4.23
N ASN A 202 8.45 13.75 3.67
CA ASN A 202 8.60 15.18 3.92
C ASN A 202 7.33 15.92 3.45
N PRO A 203 6.82 16.89 4.23
CA PRO A 203 5.65 17.68 3.83
C PRO A 203 5.79 18.39 2.48
N ASN A 204 7.03 18.67 2.07
CA ASN A 204 7.37 19.32 0.80
C ASN A 204 7.55 18.34 -0.37
N GLY A 205 7.34 17.04 -0.17
CA GLY A 205 7.46 15.99 -1.20
C GLY A 205 8.91 15.66 -1.64
N GLY A 206 9.91 16.27 -0.99
CA GLY A 206 11.32 15.98 -1.25
C GLY A 206 11.77 14.68 -0.59
N VAL A 207 12.62 13.91 -1.28
CA VAL A 207 13.16 12.66 -0.74
C VAL A 207 14.59 12.87 -0.27
N ASP A 208 14.84 12.55 1.01
CA ASP A 208 16.19 12.55 1.56
C ASP A 208 16.72 11.12 1.63
N SER A 209 17.45 10.71 0.58
CA SER A 209 18.09 9.38 0.57
C SER A 209 19.26 9.28 1.56
N GLN A 210 19.87 10.39 1.98
CA GLN A 210 20.94 10.36 2.98
C GLN A 210 20.36 10.05 4.35
N TYR A 211 19.18 10.57 4.67
CA TYR A 211 18.47 10.26 5.91
C TYR A 211 18.19 8.76 6.07
N PHE A 212 17.73 8.07 5.02
CA PHE A 212 17.53 6.62 5.07
C PHE A 212 18.84 5.85 5.30
N ASP A 213 19.92 6.28 4.64
CA ASP A 213 21.25 5.71 4.80
C ASP A 213 21.76 5.88 6.24
N GLN A 214 21.59 7.06 6.83
CA GLN A 214 21.93 7.34 8.22
C GLN A 214 21.14 6.46 9.20
N ILE A 215 19.85 6.21 8.94
CA ILE A 215 19.05 5.29 9.76
C ILE A 215 19.66 3.88 9.74
N VAL A 216 19.97 3.37 8.55
CA VAL A 216 20.57 2.03 8.39
C VAL A 216 21.90 1.95 9.14
N ARG A 217 22.80 2.92 8.90
CA ARG A 217 24.14 2.92 9.52
C ARG A 217 24.06 3.02 11.05
N LYS A 218 23.28 3.95 11.57
CA LYS A 218 23.22 4.21 13.02
C LYS A 218 22.45 3.14 13.78
N TYR A 219 21.26 2.76 13.31
CA TYR A 219 20.33 1.96 14.10
C TYR A 219 20.33 0.48 13.73
N ILE A 220 20.64 0.13 12.47
CA ILE A 220 20.67 -1.27 12.03
C ILE A 220 22.09 -1.84 12.14
N LEU A 221 23.09 -1.09 11.65
CA LEU A 221 24.51 -1.53 11.65
C LEU A 221 25.26 -1.13 12.92
N GLY A 222 24.77 -0.15 13.68
CA GLY A 222 25.43 0.33 14.90
C GLY A 222 26.72 1.12 14.64
N GLU A 223 26.88 1.70 13.46
CA GLU A 223 28.03 2.55 13.13
C GLU A 223 27.89 3.93 13.79
N SER A 224 28.95 4.42 14.43
CA SER A 224 29.03 5.82 14.86
C SER A 224 29.12 6.73 13.63
N ILE A 225 28.14 7.63 13.47
CA ILE A 225 28.09 8.66 12.42
C ILE A 225 28.93 9.86 12.84
#